data_AF-A0A0Q7WFI2-F1
#
_entry.id   AF-A0A0Q7WFI2-F1
#
_cell.length_a   1.000
_cell.length_b   1.000
_cell.length_c   1.000
_cell.angle_alpha   90.00
_cell.angle_beta   90.00
_cell.angle_gamma   90.00
#
_symmetry.space_group_name_H-M   'P 1'
#
loop_
_entity.id
_entity.type
_entity.pdbx_description
1 polymer ?
#
loop_
_entity_poly.entity_id
_entity_poly.type
_entity_poly.pdbx_seq_one_letter_code
_entity_poly.pdbx_strand_id
1 'polypeptide(L)'
;MRRYVLPLLALYIDFIIVNAVVGLASFFLGQAWNYISGEGTPWYAELGVSFALVGLGRALGLSAGEWLLEPAADLADDEMHPRLWPNLVLGTFLMLDGFKQMVRWTELEAVIPVFGMVGTTPLKAGILMATGALYVAAGALVLQFVRGAKLATFAALATTAISLAFSWRLLPEAIAQVQIARRAAQEIPVRSGEIEFMQQVLPWVALGGLVLIAALLWLSREVEE
;
A
#
# COMPACT_ATOMS: atom_id res chain seq x y z
N MET A 1 17.42 7.67 -19.15
CA MET A 1 16.31 7.10 -18.34
C MET A 1 16.31 7.59 -16.89
N ARG A 2 17.43 7.58 -16.16
CA ARG A 2 17.51 7.99 -14.73
C ARG A 2 16.91 9.37 -14.42
N ARG A 3 17.14 10.39 -15.26
CA ARG A 3 16.74 11.81 -15.05
C ARG A 3 15.23 12.04 -14.80
N TYR A 4 14.35 11.15 -15.27
CA TYR A 4 12.90 11.31 -15.11
C TYR A 4 12.26 10.29 -14.17
N VAL A 5 12.98 9.22 -13.81
CA VAL A 5 12.41 8.15 -12.98
C VAL A 5 12.29 8.59 -11.53
N LEU A 6 13.33 9.20 -10.95
CA LEU A 6 13.28 9.64 -9.54
C LEU A 6 12.26 10.76 -9.31
N PRO A 7 12.15 11.81 -10.14
CA PRO A 7 11.10 12.82 -9.96
C PRO A 7 9.68 12.26 -10.12
N LEU A 8 9.47 11.34 -11.08
CA LEU A 8 8.17 10.69 -11.25
C LEU A 8 7.82 9.79 -10.06
N LEU A 9 8.81 9.06 -9.53
CA LEU A 9 8.63 8.20 -8.36
C LEU A 9 8.38 9.03 -7.11
N ALA A 10 9.06 10.16 -6.94
CA ALA A 10 8.81 11.10 -5.85
C ALA A 10 7.37 11.62 -5.89
N LEU A 11 6.91 12.08 -7.06
CA LEU A 11 5.53 12.52 -7.26
C LEU A 11 4.52 11.40 -6.94
N TYR A 12 4.83 10.16 -7.32
CA TYR A 12 3.99 9.01 -7.02
C TYR A 12 3.93 8.72 -5.52
N ILE A 13 5.07 8.78 -4.81
CA ILE A 13 5.13 8.60 -3.35
C ILE A 13 4.34 9.72 -2.64
N ASP A 14 4.52 10.98 -3.04
CA ASP A 14 3.76 12.11 -2.51
C ASP A 14 2.26 11.87 -2.67
N PHE A 15 1.84 11.43 -3.86
CA PHE A 15 0.44 11.13 -4.14
C PHE A 15 -0.10 10.00 -3.26
N ILE A 16 0.65 8.90 -3.05
CA ILE A 16 0.22 7.81 -2.18
C ILE A 16 0.00 8.31 -0.74
N ILE A 17 0.96 9.07 -0.21
CA ILE A 17 0.90 9.59 1.17
C ILE A 17 -0.32 10.51 1.32
N VAL A 18 -0.44 11.49 0.44
CA VAL A 18 -1.53 12.47 0.48
C VAL A 18 -2.87 11.79 0.28
N ASN A 19 -2.99 10.86 -0.67
CA ASN A 19 -4.24 10.16 -0.94
C ASN A 19 -4.68 9.30 0.25
N ALA A 20 -3.75 8.66 0.96
CA ALA A 20 -4.09 7.92 2.17
C ALA A 20 -4.60 8.84 3.30
N VAL A 21 -3.97 10.00 3.49
CA VAL A 21 -4.42 11.01 4.47
C VAL A 21 -5.80 11.54 4.09
N VAL A 22 -6.01 11.87 2.81
CA VAL A 22 -7.30 12.34 2.30
C VAL A 22 -8.38 11.28 2.46
N GLY A 23 -8.09 10.00 2.16
CA GLY A 23 -9.03 8.89 2.34
C GLY A 23 -9.45 8.71 3.79
N LEU A 24 -8.50 8.76 4.74
CA LEU A 24 -8.81 8.70 6.18
C LEU A 24 -9.64 9.92 6.61
N ALA A 25 -9.24 11.12 6.21
CA ALA A 25 -9.97 12.34 6.53
C ALA A 25 -11.39 12.31 5.96
N SER A 26 -11.55 11.88 4.70
CA SER A 26 -12.84 11.74 4.03
C SER A 26 -13.72 10.71 4.71
N PHE A 27 -13.18 9.61 5.22
CA PHE A 27 -13.96 8.67 6.02
C PHE A 27 -14.54 9.33 7.27
N PHE A 28 -13.72 9.99 8.09
CA PHE A 28 -14.20 10.63 9.32
C PHE A 28 -15.14 11.82 9.05
N LEU A 29 -14.81 12.66 8.07
CA LEU A 29 -15.64 13.78 7.65
C LEU A 29 -16.93 13.30 6.99
N GLY A 30 -16.87 12.25 6.18
CA GLY A 30 -18.01 11.63 5.52
C GLY A 30 -18.95 10.96 6.51
N GLN A 31 -18.45 10.35 7.59
CA GLN A 31 -19.30 9.88 8.70
C GLN A 31 -20.04 11.05 9.36
N ALA A 32 -19.35 12.15 9.64
CA ALA A 32 -19.97 13.36 10.20
C ALA A 32 -20.95 14.03 9.21
N TRP A 33 -20.62 14.06 7.92
CA TRP A 33 -21.42 14.69 6.89
C TRP A 33 -22.64 13.86 6.52
N ASN A 34 -22.53 12.54 6.37
CA ASN A 34 -23.67 11.64 6.21
C ASN A 34 -24.65 11.76 7.37
N TYR A 35 -24.14 11.89 8.60
CA TYR A 35 -24.98 12.09 9.79
C TYR A 35 -25.81 13.38 9.72
N ILE A 36 -25.29 14.44 9.08
CA ILE A 36 -25.94 15.76 9.00
C ILE A 36 -26.78 15.92 7.72
N SER A 37 -26.27 15.45 6.58
CA SER A 37 -26.80 15.76 5.24
C SER A 37 -27.51 14.59 4.57
N GLY A 38 -27.25 13.35 5.00
CA GLY A 38 -27.71 12.14 4.32
C GLY A 38 -27.02 11.83 2.98
N GLU A 39 -26.02 12.61 2.57
CA GLU A 39 -25.29 12.42 1.32
C GLU A 39 -23.81 12.08 1.55
N GLY A 40 -23.26 11.15 0.78
CA GLY A 40 -21.85 10.77 0.83
C GLY A 40 -20.96 11.63 -0.04
N THR A 41 -19.68 11.77 0.32
CA THR A 41 -18.68 12.46 -0.50
C THR A 41 -18.38 11.67 -1.78
N PRO A 42 -18.39 12.29 -2.98
CA PRO A 42 -18.06 11.57 -4.21
C PRO A 42 -16.58 11.18 -4.27
N TRP A 43 -16.28 9.95 -4.70
CA TRP A 43 -14.91 9.41 -4.76
C TRP A 43 -13.96 10.24 -5.65
N TYR A 44 -14.47 10.88 -6.71
CA TYR A 44 -13.67 11.73 -7.59
C TYR A 44 -13.25 13.05 -6.92
N ALA A 45 -14.00 13.52 -5.92
CA ALA A 45 -13.65 14.70 -5.15
C ALA A 45 -12.41 14.44 -4.29
N GLU A 46 -12.29 13.25 -3.70
CA GLU A 46 -11.11 12.83 -2.94
C GLU A 46 -9.84 12.83 -3.80
N LEU A 47 -9.94 12.32 -5.03
CA LEU A 47 -8.83 12.37 -5.99
C LEU A 47 -8.47 13.80 -6.37
N GLY A 48 -9.46 14.65 -6.66
CA GLY A 48 -9.25 16.06 -6.96
C GLY A 48 -8.53 16.80 -5.83
N VAL A 49 -8.97 16.60 -4.58
CA VAL A 49 -8.31 17.15 -3.38
C VAL A 49 -6.89 16.60 -3.23
N SER A 50 -6.68 15.31 -3.45
CA SER A 50 -5.35 14.69 -3.37
C SER A 50 -4.38 15.35 -4.36
N PHE A 51 -4.78 15.52 -5.63
CA PHE A 51 -3.95 16.18 -6.63
C PHE A 51 -3.68 17.65 -6.29
N ALA A 52 -4.68 18.38 -5.80
CA ALA A 52 -4.51 19.78 -5.39
C ALA A 52 -3.51 19.90 -4.22
N LEU A 53 -3.61 19.03 -3.22
CA LEU A 53 -2.71 19.02 -2.06
C LEU A 53 -1.28 18.61 -2.43
N VAL A 54 -1.10 17.62 -3.32
CA VAL A 54 0.22 17.28 -3.86
C VAL A 54 0.82 18.46 -4.61
N GLY A 55 0.03 19.10 -5.49
CA GLY A 55 0.48 20.27 -6.25
C GLY A 55 0.89 21.44 -5.34
N LEU A 56 0.08 21.73 -4.32
CA LEU A 56 0.36 22.77 -3.33
C LEU A 56 1.60 22.43 -2.50
N GLY A 57 1.71 21.19 -1.99
CA GLY A 57 2.86 20.74 -1.22
C GLY A 57 4.16 20.92 -2.00
N ARG A 58 4.20 20.45 -3.25
CA ARG A 58 5.37 20.58 -4.12
C ARG A 58 5.68 22.04 -4.48
N ALA A 59 4.67 22.88 -4.70
CA ALA A 59 4.86 24.32 -4.92
C ALA A 59 5.49 25.03 -3.69
N LEU A 60 5.25 24.50 -2.49
CA LEU A 60 5.84 24.98 -1.24
C LEU A 60 7.18 24.31 -0.89
N GLY A 61 7.71 23.44 -1.77
CA GLY A 61 8.94 22.67 -1.50
C GLY A 61 8.75 21.55 -0.47
N LEU A 62 7.52 21.11 -0.22
CA LEU A 62 7.18 20.02 0.68
C LEU A 62 6.93 18.75 -0.15
N SER A 63 7.91 17.86 -0.17
CA SER A 63 7.88 16.62 -0.95
C SER A 63 8.54 15.50 -0.14
N ALA A 64 7.70 14.63 0.42
CA ALA A 64 8.17 13.47 1.16
C ALA A 64 8.84 12.46 0.22
N GLY A 65 8.35 12.35 -1.02
CA GLY A 65 8.95 11.52 -2.06
C GLY A 65 10.37 11.96 -2.43
N GLU A 66 10.64 13.28 -2.53
CA GLU A 66 12.01 13.77 -2.77
C GLU A 66 12.91 13.49 -1.58
N TRP A 67 12.45 13.77 -0.36
CA TRP A 67 13.21 13.47 0.86
C TRP A 67 13.54 11.97 1.01
N LEU A 68 12.58 11.09 0.70
CA LEU A 68 12.80 9.64 0.76
C LEU A 68 13.77 9.13 -0.31
N LEU A 69 13.84 9.82 -1.45
CA LEU A 69 14.67 9.43 -2.60
C LEU A 69 15.99 10.20 -2.68
N GLU A 70 16.26 11.14 -1.77
CA GLU A 70 17.48 11.94 -1.71
C GLU A 70 18.74 11.06 -1.77
N PRO A 71 18.88 9.98 -0.96
CA PRO A 71 20.04 9.09 -1.08
C PRO A 71 20.18 8.41 -2.46
N ALA A 72 19.06 8.13 -3.13
CA ALA A 72 19.07 7.53 -4.45
C ALA A 72 19.41 8.55 -5.54
N ALA A 73 19.07 9.82 -5.34
CA ALA A 73 19.46 10.92 -6.22
C ALA A 73 20.96 11.18 -6.13
N ASP A 74 21.50 11.28 -4.91
CA ASP A 74 22.94 11.49 -4.68
C ASP A 74 23.81 10.39 -5.31
N LEU A 75 23.37 9.13 -5.19
CA LEU A 75 24.06 7.97 -5.78
C LEU A 75 23.81 7.81 -7.29
N ALA A 76 22.77 8.43 -7.86
CA ALA A 76 22.45 8.30 -9.27
C ALA A 76 23.38 9.14 -10.16
N ASP A 77 23.94 10.22 -9.60
CA ASP A 77 24.88 11.14 -10.23
C ASP A 77 26.32 10.60 -10.22
N ASP A 78 26.61 9.57 -9.42
CA ASP A 78 27.89 8.87 -9.41
C ASP A 78 27.92 7.78 -10.50
N GLU A 79 28.78 7.95 -11.53
CA GLU A 79 28.87 7.08 -12.71
C GLU A 79 29.25 5.62 -12.37
N MET A 80 29.71 5.38 -11.13
CA MET A 80 30.30 4.12 -10.69
C MET A 80 29.45 3.33 -9.67
N HIS A 81 28.12 3.48 -9.61
CA HIS A 81 27.34 2.76 -8.56
C HIS A 81 25.96 2.15 -8.99
N PRO A 82 25.44 1.14 -8.21
CA PRO A 82 24.96 -0.16 -8.70
C PRO A 82 23.43 -0.26 -8.87
N ARG A 83 22.86 -1.49 -8.86
CA ARG A 83 21.41 -1.76 -8.99
C ARG A 83 20.62 -1.08 -7.85
N LEU A 84 20.20 0.18 -8.04
CA LEU A 84 19.30 0.92 -7.12
C LEU A 84 17.84 0.48 -7.24
N TRP A 85 17.47 -0.06 -8.41
CA TRP A 85 16.10 -0.44 -8.73
C TRP A 85 15.44 -1.40 -7.72
N PRO A 86 16.13 -2.36 -7.05
CA PRO A 86 15.48 -3.21 -6.06
C PRO A 86 14.97 -2.41 -4.87
N ASN A 87 15.76 -1.47 -4.33
CA ASN A 87 15.32 -0.58 -3.25
C ASN A 87 14.17 0.32 -3.69
N LEU A 88 14.26 0.91 -4.88
CA LEU A 88 13.20 1.78 -5.41
C LEU A 88 11.88 1.03 -5.57
N VAL A 89 11.91 -0.16 -6.16
CA VAL A 89 10.70 -0.99 -6.36
C VAL A 89 10.17 -1.49 -5.03
N LEU A 90 11.03 -2.08 -4.20
CA LEU A 90 10.66 -2.64 -2.90
C LEU A 90 10.10 -1.58 -1.96
N GLY A 91 10.84 -0.50 -1.77
CA GLY A 91 10.47 0.58 -0.85
C GLY A 91 9.16 1.27 -1.26
N THR A 92 9.00 1.57 -2.55
CA THR A 92 7.75 2.14 -3.07
C THR A 92 6.58 1.18 -2.92
N PHE A 93 6.79 -0.11 -3.20
CA PHE A 93 5.77 -1.14 -3.02
C PHE A 93 5.34 -1.26 -1.56
N LEU A 94 6.29 -1.28 -0.62
CA LEU A 94 6.02 -1.35 0.82
C LEU A 94 5.24 -0.12 1.31
N MET A 95 5.60 1.08 0.84
CA MET A 95 4.83 2.28 1.16
C MET A 95 3.41 2.22 0.61
N LEU A 96 3.25 1.85 -0.68
CA LEU A 96 1.94 1.71 -1.31
C LEU A 96 1.06 0.70 -0.58
N ASP A 97 1.58 -0.49 -0.30
CA ASP A 97 0.83 -1.54 0.37
C ASP A 97 0.53 -1.17 1.82
N GLY A 98 1.49 -0.54 2.52
CA GLY A 98 1.32 -0.07 3.88
C GLY A 98 0.21 0.96 4.01
N PHE A 99 0.23 2.01 3.18
CA PHE A 99 -0.84 3.02 3.16
C PHE A 99 -2.18 2.41 2.75
N LYS A 100 -2.20 1.50 1.77
CA LYS A 100 -3.43 0.76 1.42
C LYS A 100 -3.97 0.01 2.62
N GLN A 101 -3.15 -0.73 3.36
CA GLN A 101 -3.61 -1.44 4.56
C GLN A 101 -4.17 -0.49 5.62
N MET A 102 -3.54 0.68 5.81
CA MET A 102 -4.01 1.70 6.76
C MET A 102 -5.35 2.31 6.37
N VAL A 103 -5.71 2.39 5.09
CA VAL A 103 -7.00 2.96 4.68
C VAL A 103 -8.05 1.90 4.37
N ARG A 104 -7.67 0.66 4.04
CA ARG A 104 -8.60 -0.33 3.48
C ARG A 104 -9.83 -0.60 4.32
N TRP A 105 -9.69 -0.55 5.64
CA TRP A 105 -10.80 -0.80 6.57
C TRP A 105 -11.88 0.30 6.54
N THR A 106 -11.60 1.45 5.91
CA THR A 106 -12.58 2.52 5.65
C THR A 106 -13.34 2.32 4.33
N GLU A 107 -12.89 1.42 3.47
CA GLU A 107 -13.52 1.11 2.17
C GLU A 107 -14.55 -0.03 2.29
N LEU A 108 -15.44 -0.12 1.30
CA LEU A 108 -16.50 -1.14 1.17
C LEU A 108 -15.98 -2.53 1.54
N GLU A 109 -16.50 -3.06 2.66
CA GLU A 109 -16.26 -4.39 3.22
C GLU A 109 -14.87 -4.94 2.87
N ALA A 110 -13.82 -4.48 3.53
CA ALA A 110 -12.49 -5.07 3.39
C ALA A 110 -12.48 -6.53 3.88
N VAL A 111 -12.86 -7.47 3.02
CA VAL A 111 -13.01 -8.88 3.37
C VAL A 111 -11.68 -9.64 3.36
N ILE A 112 -10.56 -8.98 3.06
CA ILE A 112 -9.25 -9.65 3.13
C ILE A 112 -9.06 -10.15 4.58
N PRO A 113 -8.94 -11.47 4.80
CA PRO A 113 -8.85 -11.97 6.14
C PRO A 113 -7.48 -11.63 6.72
N VAL A 114 -7.47 -11.21 7.98
CA VAL A 114 -6.26 -10.81 8.70
C VAL A 114 -6.21 -11.65 9.97
N PHE A 115 -5.17 -12.46 10.14
CA PHE A 115 -5.05 -13.41 11.26
C PHE A 115 -6.35 -14.21 11.54
N GLY A 116 -7.01 -14.68 10.49
CA GLY A 116 -8.26 -15.45 10.62
C GLY A 116 -9.54 -14.63 10.79
N MET A 117 -9.47 -13.28 10.79
CA MET A 117 -10.65 -12.41 10.91
C MET A 117 -11.17 -11.98 9.53
N VAL A 118 -12.39 -12.42 9.19
CA VAL A 118 -13.04 -12.07 7.91
C VAL A 118 -13.73 -10.70 8.01
N GLY A 119 -14.61 -10.50 9.00
CA GLY A 119 -15.35 -9.24 9.17
C GLY A 119 -14.51 -8.07 9.67
N THR A 120 -14.94 -6.85 9.35
CA THR A 120 -14.30 -5.61 9.85
C THR A 120 -14.69 -5.36 11.31
N THR A 121 -13.77 -5.66 12.22
CA THR A 121 -13.87 -5.33 13.65
C THR A 121 -12.90 -4.21 14.01
N PRO A 122 -13.11 -3.47 15.12
CA PRO A 122 -12.13 -2.48 15.59
C PRO A 122 -10.73 -3.08 15.81
N LEU A 123 -10.66 -4.34 16.25
CA LEU A 123 -9.41 -5.07 16.39
C LEU A 123 -8.72 -5.30 15.03
N LYS A 124 -9.48 -5.75 14.01
CA LYS A 124 -8.95 -5.94 12.65
C LYS A 124 -8.45 -4.61 12.06
N ALA A 125 -9.20 -3.52 12.24
CA ALA A 125 -8.79 -2.19 11.82
C ALA A 125 -7.48 -1.76 12.51
N GLY A 126 -7.37 -1.95 13.82
CA GLY A 126 -6.14 -1.67 14.57
C GLY A 126 -4.94 -2.47 14.08
N ILE A 127 -5.12 -3.76 13.77
CA ILE A 127 -4.05 -4.62 13.23
C ILE A 127 -3.64 -4.19 11.82
N LEU A 128 -4.60 -3.85 10.95
CA LEU A 128 -4.32 -3.33 9.62
C LEU A 128 -3.55 -2.00 9.67
N MET A 129 -3.93 -1.11 10.58
CA MET A 129 -3.19 0.14 10.83
C MET A 129 -1.77 -0.12 11.30
N ALA A 130 -1.57 -1.02 12.27
CA ALA A 130 -0.25 -1.35 12.80
C ALA A 130 0.64 -2.04 11.75
N THR A 131 0.08 -3.00 11.00
CA THR A 131 0.79 -3.69 9.91
C THR A 131 1.12 -2.70 8.80
N GLY A 132 0.17 -1.86 8.41
CA GLY A 132 0.40 -0.83 7.40
C GLY A 132 1.48 0.18 7.80
N ALA A 133 1.48 0.63 9.05
CA ALA A 133 2.53 1.50 9.58
C ALA A 133 3.92 0.82 9.58
N LEU A 134 3.99 -0.47 9.92
CA LEU A 134 5.22 -1.26 9.81
C LEU A 134 5.73 -1.33 8.36
N TYR A 135 4.82 -1.53 7.40
CA TYR A 135 5.14 -1.54 5.97
C TYR A 135 5.63 -0.16 5.48
N VAL A 136 4.97 0.93 5.87
CA VAL A 136 5.41 2.29 5.53
C VAL A 136 6.80 2.58 6.11
N ALA A 137 7.03 2.24 7.38
CA ALA A 137 8.33 2.41 8.03
C ALA A 137 9.43 1.59 7.33
N ALA A 138 9.17 0.31 7.05
CA ALA A 138 10.11 -0.53 6.31
C ALA A 138 10.39 0.03 4.91
N GLY A 139 9.36 0.50 4.19
CA GLY A 139 9.49 1.11 2.87
C GLY A 139 10.36 2.37 2.90
N ALA A 140 10.13 3.25 3.87
CA ALA A 140 10.93 4.46 4.05
C ALA A 140 12.40 4.15 4.33
N LEU A 141 12.67 3.20 5.23
CA LEU A 141 14.04 2.76 5.54
C LEU A 141 14.74 2.15 4.30
N VAL A 142 14.03 1.38 3.49
CA VAL A 142 14.56 0.80 2.23
C VAL A 142 14.89 1.88 1.21
N LEU A 143 14.05 2.90 1.04
CA LEU A 143 14.29 4.00 0.10
C LEU A 143 15.48 4.87 0.54
N GLN A 144 15.67 5.03 1.84
CA GLN A 144 16.79 5.78 2.41
C GLN A 144 18.07 4.96 2.61
N PHE A 145 18.08 3.69 2.20
CA PHE A 145 19.19 2.75 2.40
C PHE A 145 19.63 2.59 3.86
N VAL A 146 18.75 2.84 4.83
CA VAL A 146 19.12 2.85 6.26
C VAL A 146 19.45 1.44 6.76
N ARG A 147 20.42 1.34 7.67
CA ARG A 147 20.76 0.08 8.34
C ARG A 147 19.54 -0.47 9.08
N GLY A 148 19.25 -1.76 8.87
CA GLY A 148 18.09 -2.41 9.47
C GLY A 148 16.81 -2.31 8.64
N ALA A 149 16.83 -1.67 7.47
CA ALA A 149 15.75 -1.71 6.49
C ALA A 149 15.35 -3.16 6.15
N LYS A 150 16.33 -4.07 6.05
CA LYS A 150 16.13 -5.48 5.77
C LYS A 150 15.44 -6.20 6.92
N LEU A 151 15.83 -5.90 8.16
CA LEU A 151 15.20 -6.46 9.35
C LEU A 151 13.75 -5.98 9.47
N ALA A 152 13.50 -4.68 9.26
CA ALA A 152 12.16 -4.11 9.27
C ALA A 152 11.27 -4.74 8.16
N THR A 153 11.82 -4.89 6.96
CA THR A 153 11.10 -5.53 5.84
C THR A 153 10.83 -7.00 6.11
N PHE A 154 11.78 -7.73 6.71
CA PHE A 154 11.58 -9.11 7.11
C PHE A 154 10.46 -9.24 8.16
N ALA A 155 10.42 -8.35 9.16
CA ALA A 155 9.35 -8.32 10.15
C ALA A 155 7.97 -8.05 9.51
N ALA A 156 7.91 -7.12 8.55
CA ALA A 156 6.70 -6.83 7.78
C ALA A 156 6.23 -8.06 6.98
N LEU A 157 7.15 -8.71 6.27
CA LEU A 157 6.88 -9.93 5.51
C LEU A 157 6.43 -11.10 6.39
N ALA A 158 7.11 -11.31 7.52
CA ALA A 158 6.76 -12.36 8.47
C ALA A 158 5.34 -12.15 9.01
N THR A 159 4.98 -10.92 9.35
CA THR A 159 3.62 -10.56 9.80
C THR A 159 2.57 -10.94 8.75
N THR A 160 2.81 -10.62 7.47
CA THR A 160 1.90 -10.98 6.37
C THR A 160 1.85 -12.47 6.11
N ALA A 161 3.00 -13.17 6.15
CA ALA A 161 3.05 -14.62 5.97
C ALA A 161 2.29 -15.36 7.08
N ILE A 162 2.46 -14.95 8.34
CA ILE A 162 1.72 -15.51 9.48
C ILE A 162 0.22 -15.22 9.31
N SER A 163 -0.16 -13.98 9.01
CA SER A 163 -1.56 -13.61 8.78
C SER A 163 -2.20 -14.44 7.66
N LEU A 164 -1.48 -14.65 6.55
CA LEU A 164 -1.91 -15.48 5.43
C LEU A 164 -2.06 -16.95 5.84
N ALA A 165 -1.12 -17.49 6.61
CA ALA A 165 -1.18 -18.86 7.09
C ALA A 165 -2.41 -19.12 7.97
N PHE A 166 -2.70 -18.21 8.91
CA PHE A 166 -3.90 -18.28 9.75
C PHE A 166 -5.19 -18.13 8.95
N SER A 167 -5.14 -17.35 7.87
CA SER A 167 -6.29 -17.03 7.03
C SER A 167 -6.48 -17.98 5.85
N TRP A 168 -5.57 -18.94 5.64
CA TRP A 168 -5.49 -19.74 4.42
C TRP A 168 -6.80 -20.45 4.08
N ARG A 169 -7.44 -21.05 5.08
CA ARG A 169 -8.72 -21.76 4.92
C ARG A 169 -9.90 -20.83 4.65
N LEU A 170 -9.78 -19.55 4.98
CA LEU A 170 -10.82 -18.54 4.84
C LEU A 170 -10.69 -17.77 3.51
N LEU A 171 -9.55 -17.89 2.82
CA LEU A 171 -9.30 -17.19 1.55
C LEU A 171 -10.39 -17.44 0.50
N PRO A 172 -10.88 -18.67 0.24
CA PRO A 172 -11.86 -18.87 -0.82
C PRO A 172 -13.17 -18.09 -0.57
N GLU A 173 -13.67 -18.13 0.67
CA GLU A 173 -14.87 -17.43 1.07
C GLU A 173 -14.68 -15.91 0.99
N ALA A 174 -13.58 -15.41 1.56
CA ALA A 174 -13.24 -14.00 1.50
C ALA A 174 -13.09 -13.48 0.07
N ILE A 175 -12.43 -14.23 -0.82
CA ILE A 175 -12.29 -13.87 -2.23
C ILE A 175 -13.66 -13.74 -2.90
N ALA A 176 -14.56 -14.70 -2.67
CA ALA A 176 -15.90 -14.64 -3.23
C ALA A 176 -16.67 -13.40 -2.76
N GLN A 177 -16.63 -13.13 -1.45
CA GLN A 177 -17.29 -11.96 -0.86
C GLN A 177 -16.74 -10.64 -1.41
N VAL A 178 -15.40 -10.48 -1.52
CA VAL A 178 -14.79 -9.28 -2.16
C VAL A 178 -15.28 -9.11 -3.60
N GLN A 179 -15.30 -10.19 -4.40
CA GLN A 179 -15.71 -10.07 -5.80
C GLN A 179 -17.20 -9.69 -5.92
N ILE A 180 -18.07 -10.29 -5.10
CA ILE A 180 -19.48 -9.97 -5.09
C ILE A 180 -19.70 -8.51 -4.68
N ALA A 181 -19.09 -8.07 -3.57
CA ALA A 181 -19.21 -6.71 -3.08
C ALA A 181 -18.70 -5.68 -4.11
N ARG A 182 -17.54 -5.96 -4.73
CA ARG A 182 -16.98 -5.10 -5.78
C ARG A 182 -17.90 -4.99 -7.00
N ARG A 183 -18.47 -6.10 -7.45
CA ARG A 183 -19.37 -6.14 -8.61
C ARG A 183 -20.68 -5.41 -8.33
N ALA A 184 -21.24 -5.60 -7.13
CA ALA A 184 -22.40 -4.86 -6.66
C ALA A 184 -22.14 -3.34 -6.62
N ALA A 185 -21.00 -2.91 -6.07
CA ALA A 185 -20.61 -1.49 -6.03
C ALA A 185 -20.37 -0.88 -7.42
N GLN A 186 -20.05 -1.71 -8.41
CA GLN A 186 -19.87 -1.30 -9.81
C GLN A 186 -21.16 -1.43 -10.64
N GLU A 187 -22.27 -1.85 -10.03
CA GLU A 187 -23.56 -2.08 -10.69
C GLU A 187 -23.48 -3.05 -11.88
N ILE A 188 -22.57 -4.02 -11.82
CA ILE A 188 -22.36 -5.02 -12.87
C ILE A 188 -22.49 -6.43 -12.31
N PRO A 189 -23.04 -7.39 -13.08
CA PRO A 189 -23.20 -8.76 -12.61
C PRO A 189 -21.84 -9.48 -12.49
N VAL A 190 -21.76 -10.42 -11.54
CA VAL A 190 -20.65 -11.36 -11.44
C VAL A 190 -20.69 -12.30 -12.65
N ARG A 191 -19.57 -12.46 -13.35
CA ARG A 191 -19.51 -13.32 -14.54
C ARG A 191 -19.44 -14.80 -14.15
N SER A 192 -19.94 -15.67 -15.01
CA SER A 192 -19.85 -17.12 -14.82
C SER A 192 -18.40 -17.57 -14.67
N GLY A 193 -18.08 -18.32 -13.62
CA GLY A 193 -16.74 -18.83 -13.35
C GLY A 193 -15.72 -17.81 -12.82
N GLU A 194 -16.10 -16.54 -12.68
CA GLU A 194 -15.18 -15.48 -12.21
C GLU A 194 -14.69 -15.75 -10.78
N ILE A 195 -15.60 -16.09 -9.87
CA ILE A 195 -15.25 -16.37 -8.47
C ILE A 195 -14.32 -17.58 -8.38
N GLU A 196 -14.64 -18.66 -9.09
CA GLU A 196 -13.84 -19.89 -9.10
C GLU A 196 -12.42 -19.63 -9.63
N PHE A 197 -12.31 -18.89 -10.74
CA PHE A 197 -11.02 -18.44 -11.26
C PHE A 197 -10.23 -17.63 -10.23
N MET A 198 -10.87 -16.66 -9.58
CA MET A 198 -10.20 -15.82 -8.58
C MET A 198 -9.77 -16.61 -7.33
N GLN A 199 -10.58 -17.58 -6.88
CA GLN A 199 -10.25 -18.47 -5.78
C GLN A 199 -9.05 -19.38 -6.10
N GLN A 200 -8.91 -19.80 -7.36
CA GLN A 200 -7.77 -20.59 -7.81
C GLN A 200 -6.50 -19.73 -7.94
N VAL A 201 -6.60 -18.50 -8.44
CA VAL A 201 -5.43 -17.68 -8.79
C VAL A 201 -4.88 -16.86 -7.62
N LEU A 202 -5.74 -16.19 -6.84
CA LEU A 202 -5.30 -15.21 -5.84
C LEU A 202 -4.40 -15.79 -4.74
N PRO A 203 -4.61 -17.00 -4.20
CA PRO A 203 -3.68 -17.58 -3.22
C PRO A 203 -2.26 -17.74 -3.76
N TRP A 204 -2.12 -18.13 -5.03
CA TRP A 204 -0.80 -18.24 -5.68
C TRP A 204 -0.18 -16.88 -5.98
N VAL A 205 -0.98 -15.88 -6.34
CA VAL A 205 -0.51 -14.50 -6.48
C VAL A 205 0.03 -13.97 -5.15
N ALA A 206 -0.65 -14.25 -4.03
CA ALA A 206 -0.19 -13.85 -2.70
C ALA A 206 1.15 -14.52 -2.33
N LEU A 207 1.28 -15.84 -2.55
CA LEU A 207 2.54 -16.56 -2.31
C LEU A 207 3.66 -16.08 -3.24
N GLY A 208 3.38 -15.93 -4.53
CA GLY A 208 4.34 -15.42 -5.52
C GLY A 208 4.80 -14.00 -5.18
N GLY A 209 3.89 -13.16 -4.69
CA GLY A 209 4.20 -11.83 -4.17
C GLY A 209 5.18 -11.88 -3.00
N LEU A 210 4.94 -12.72 -1.99
CA LEU A 210 5.85 -12.90 -0.85
C LEU A 210 7.25 -13.34 -1.30
N VAL A 211 7.34 -14.30 -2.23
CA VAL A 211 8.62 -14.77 -2.78
C VAL A 211 9.34 -13.65 -3.55
N LEU A 212 8.61 -12.89 -4.36
CA LEU A 212 9.18 -11.77 -5.12
C LEU A 212 9.72 -10.68 -4.17
N ILE A 213 8.97 -10.31 -3.13
CA ILE A 213 9.42 -9.31 -2.16
C ILE A 213 10.67 -9.82 -1.42
N ALA A 214 10.71 -11.09 -1.03
CA ALA A 214 11.89 -11.69 -0.41
C ALA A 214 13.11 -11.69 -1.36
N ALA A 215 12.91 -11.94 -2.66
CA ALA A 215 13.97 -11.84 -3.66
C ALA A 215 14.46 -10.39 -3.85
N LEU A 216 13.54 -9.41 -3.89
CA LEU A 216 13.90 -7.99 -3.95
C LEU A 216 14.65 -7.54 -2.70
N LEU A 217 14.25 -8.04 -1.54
CA LEU A 217 14.91 -7.79 -0.26
C LEU A 217 16.35 -8.34 -0.23
N TRP A 218 16.57 -9.51 -0.80
CA TRP A 218 17.92 -10.06 -0.96
C TRP A 218 18.79 -9.17 -1.84
N LEU A 219 18.20 -8.61 -2.91
CA LEU A 219 18.87 -7.72 -3.87
C LEU A 219 18.98 -6.27 -3.38
N SER A 220 18.28 -5.90 -2.31
CA SER A 220 18.30 -4.53 -1.79
C SER A 220 19.60 -4.24 -1.04
N ARG A 221 19.95 -2.97 -0.99
CA ARG A 221 21.12 -2.44 -0.30
C ARG A 221 20.74 -1.76 1.00
N GLU A 222 21.70 -1.73 1.90
CA GLU A 222 21.74 -0.88 3.09
C GLU A 222 23.10 -0.16 3.09
N VAL A 223 23.27 0.88 3.91
CA VAL A 223 24.58 1.49 4.15
C VAL A 223 25.53 0.41 4.70
N GLU A 224 26.63 0.16 3.99
CA GLU A 224 27.74 -0.70 4.42
C GLU A 224 28.78 0.18 5.15
N GLU A 225 29.32 -0.30 6.28
CA GLU A 225 30.45 0.33 6.99
C GLU A 225 31.77 0.12 6.24
#